data_AF-A0A9X7TRZ1-F1
#
_entry.id   AF-A0A9X7TRZ1-F1
#
_cell.length_a   1.000
_cell.length_b   1.000
_cell.length_c   1.000
_cell.angle_alpha   90.00
_cell.angle_beta   90.00
_cell.angle_gamma   90.00
#
_symmetry.space_group_name_H-M   'P 1'
#
loop_
_entity.id
_entity.type
_entity.pdbx_description
1 polymer ?
#
loop_
_entity_poly.entity_id
_entity_poly.type
_entity_poly.pdbx_seq_one_letter_code
_entity_poly.pdbx_strand_id
1 'polypeptide(L)'
;MSTTEETLKPNIVLISASDLENEIKQLEEKIKQVNDNNNIEFEKIKSELDKLHTLTGWLNIAKSQGIWKSKTCRYVNNDSCSAWSISEPEKLGIPQDAIVIAENGSKKVIVAKFPELCITCPLYEPKKI
;
A
#
# COMPACT_ATOMS: atom_id res chain seq x y z
N MET A 1 7.96 -13.57 73.78
CA MET A 1 9.18 -13.25 73.01
C MET A 1 9.82 -14.59 72.66
N SER A 2 9.98 -15.05 71.43
CA SER A 2 9.69 -14.59 70.07
C SER A 2 9.86 -15.86 69.21
N THR A 3 8.81 -16.53 68.74
CA THR A 3 8.25 -16.40 67.38
C THR A 3 9.28 -16.08 66.30
N THR A 4 10.11 -17.04 65.86
CA THR A 4 10.88 -16.87 64.60
C THR A 4 11.50 -18.13 63.96
N GLU A 5 11.15 -19.38 64.34
CA GLU A 5 11.83 -20.57 63.75
C GLU A 5 10.96 -21.47 62.85
N GLU A 6 9.68 -21.16 62.62
CA GLU A 6 8.79 -22.07 61.85
C GLU A 6 8.59 -21.75 60.36
N THR A 7 9.17 -20.68 59.80
CA THR A 7 8.75 -20.18 58.47
C THR A 7 9.68 -20.41 57.28
N LEU A 8 10.65 -21.33 57.36
CA LEU A 8 11.46 -21.71 56.19
C LEU A 8 11.61 -23.22 56.06
N LYS A 9 10.50 -23.97 55.98
CA LYS A 9 10.55 -25.28 55.32
C LYS A 9 10.77 -25.02 53.83
N PRO A 10 11.90 -25.45 53.23
CA PRO A 10 12.06 -25.36 51.79
C PRO A 10 10.99 -26.28 51.19
N ASN A 11 10.05 -25.68 50.45
CA ASN A 11 9.05 -26.43 49.71
C ASN A 11 9.76 -27.02 48.49
N ILE A 12 10.52 -28.11 48.72
CA ILE A 12 11.25 -28.83 47.69
C ILE A 12 10.21 -29.62 46.90
N VAL A 13 9.73 -29.02 45.82
CA VAL A 13 8.89 -29.71 44.85
C VAL A 13 9.83 -30.63 44.06
N LEU A 14 9.77 -31.92 44.35
CA LEU A 14 10.46 -32.96 43.59
C LEU A 14 9.74 -33.14 42.26
N ILE A 15 10.17 -32.38 41.25
CA ILE A 15 9.72 -32.59 39.87
C ILE A 15 10.40 -33.86 39.37
N SER A 16 9.62 -34.82 38.85
CA SER A 16 10.21 -36.02 38.28
C SER A 16 10.94 -35.68 36.97
N ALA A 17 12.06 -36.35 36.70
CA ALA A 17 12.77 -36.18 35.42
C ALA A 17 11.84 -36.45 34.21
N SER A 18 10.85 -37.34 34.36
CA SER A 18 9.84 -37.60 33.34
C SER A 18 8.86 -36.45 33.09
N ASP A 19 8.52 -35.66 34.12
CA ASP A 19 7.66 -34.49 33.94
C ASP A 19 8.39 -33.40 33.16
N LEU A 20 9.67 -33.20 33.47
CA LEU A 20 10.58 -32.32 32.71
C LEU A 20 10.75 -32.76 31.25
N GLU A 21 10.93 -34.07 30.99
CA GLU A 21 11.02 -34.59 29.61
C GLU A 21 9.74 -34.35 28.82
N ASN A 22 8.56 -34.48 29.45
CA ASN A 22 7.29 -34.20 28.80
C ASN A 22 7.12 -32.70 28.50
N GLU A 23 7.52 -31.83 29.43
CA GLU A 23 7.51 -30.38 29.19
C GLU A 23 8.45 -29.97 28.05
N ILE A 24 9.65 -30.57 27.99
CA ILE A 24 10.60 -30.34 26.90
C ILE A 24 9.99 -30.73 25.55
N LYS A 25 9.36 -31.91 25.44
CA LYS A 25 8.69 -32.33 24.20
C LYS A 25 7.57 -31.40 23.78
N GLN A 26 6.75 -30.95 24.74
CA GLN A 26 5.68 -29.99 24.47
C GLN A 26 6.23 -28.63 24.00
N LEU A 27 7.36 -28.18 24.56
CA LEU A 27 8.03 -26.96 24.13
C LEU A 27 8.61 -27.12 22.72
N GLU A 28 9.24 -28.25 22.40
CA GLU A 28 9.74 -28.55 21.05
C GLU A 28 8.62 -28.54 20.01
N GLU A 29 7.48 -29.16 20.31
CA GLU A 29 6.30 -29.14 19.44
C GLU A 29 5.74 -27.73 19.26
N LYS A 30 5.65 -26.93 20.33
CA LYS A 30 5.21 -25.53 20.25
C LYS A 30 6.16 -24.69 19.41
N ILE A 31 7.47 -24.86 19.58
CA ILE A 31 8.49 -24.16 18.78
C ILE A 31 8.31 -24.52 17.30
N LYS A 32 8.13 -25.81 17.00
CA LYS A 32 7.90 -26.27 15.63
C LYS A 32 6.63 -25.66 15.03
N GLN A 33 5.51 -25.71 15.75
CA GLN A 33 4.25 -25.12 15.32
C GLN A 33 4.37 -23.60 15.08
N VAL A 34 5.04 -22.87 15.97
CA VAL A 34 5.29 -21.43 15.80
C VAL A 34 6.14 -21.18 14.56
N ASN A 35 7.19 -21.96 14.34
CA ASN A 35 8.06 -21.82 13.17
C ASN A 35 7.31 -22.10 11.86
N ASP A 36 6.50 -23.16 11.83
CA ASP A 36 5.69 -23.53 10.67
C ASP A 36 4.63 -22.44 10.37
N ASN A 37 3.96 -21.92 11.40
CA ASN A 37 3.00 -20.82 11.27
C ASN A 37 3.69 -19.54 10.77
N ASN A 38 4.87 -19.21 11.30
CA ASN A 38 5.63 -18.04 10.86
C ASN A 38 6.05 -18.15 9.39
N ASN A 39 6.46 -19.34 8.94
CA ASN A 39 6.79 -19.57 7.54
C ASN A 39 5.58 -19.38 6.62
N ILE A 40 4.40 -19.86 7.05
CA ILE A 40 3.15 -19.66 6.30
C ILE A 40 2.81 -18.18 6.19
N GLU A 41 2.85 -17.43 7.30
CA GLU A 41 2.58 -15.99 7.29
C GLU A 41 3.61 -15.22 6.46
N PHE A 42 4.89 -15.61 6.52
CA PHE A 42 5.94 -15.00 5.71
C PHE A 42 5.68 -15.17 4.21
N GLU A 43 5.35 -16.39 3.76
CA GLU A 43 5.03 -16.61 2.34
C GLU A 43 3.76 -15.88 1.91
N LYS A 44 2.76 -15.72 2.78
CA LYS A 44 1.59 -14.86 2.49
C LYS A 44 2.00 -13.40 2.30
N ILE A 45 2.80 -12.85 3.22
CA ILE A 45 3.28 -11.45 3.15
C ILE A 45 4.08 -11.24 1.87
N LYS A 46 4.96 -12.18 1.53
CA LYS A 46 5.76 -12.15 0.31
C LYS A 46 4.87 -12.17 -0.94
N SER A 47 3.85 -13.02 -0.96
CA SER A 47 2.87 -13.06 -2.05
C SER A 47 2.11 -11.73 -2.22
N GLU A 48 1.67 -11.12 -1.12
CA GLU A 48 1.03 -9.79 -1.16
C GLU A 48 2.00 -8.70 -1.62
N LEU A 49 3.27 -8.77 -1.19
CA LEU A 49 4.30 -7.84 -1.63
C LEU A 49 4.57 -7.95 -3.14
N ASP A 50 4.62 -9.16 -3.69
CA ASP A 50 4.79 -9.39 -5.13
C ASP A 50 3.61 -8.83 -5.95
N LYS A 51 2.38 -8.96 -5.43
CA LYS A 51 1.19 -8.33 -6.03
C LYS A 51 1.30 -6.82 -6.03
N LEU A 52 1.68 -6.21 -4.90
CA LEU A 52 1.87 -4.76 -4.79
C LEU A 52 2.97 -4.27 -5.75
N HIS A 53 4.06 -5.01 -5.88
CA HIS A 53 5.13 -4.71 -6.82
C HIS A 53 4.59 -4.71 -8.27
N THR A 54 3.84 -5.75 -8.63
CA THR A 54 3.23 -5.87 -9.96
C THR A 54 2.24 -4.74 -10.25
N LEU A 55 1.35 -4.42 -9.30
CA LEU A 55 0.39 -3.33 -9.42
C LEU A 55 1.09 -1.97 -9.58
N THR A 56 2.14 -1.73 -8.81
CA THR A 56 2.94 -0.50 -8.90
C THR A 56 3.63 -0.39 -10.27
N GLY A 57 4.11 -1.52 -10.81
CA GLY A 57 4.62 -1.59 -12.19
C GLY A 57 3.59 -1.13 -13.22
N TRP A 58 2.36 -1.65 -13.15
CA TRP A 58 1.27 -1.23 -14.03
C TRP A 58 0.89 0.25 -13.88
N LEU A 59 0.86 0.76 -12.64
CA LEU A 59 0.60 2.18 -12.38
C LEU A 59 1.68 3.09 -12.99
N ASN A 60 2.96 2.68 -12.94
CA ASN A 60 4.05 3.42 -13.57
C ASN A 60 3.94 3.45 -15.09
N ILE A 61 3.56 2.33 -15.71
CA ILE A 61 3.30 2.26 -17.16
C ILE A 61 2.12 3.17 -17.52
N ALA A 62 1.02 3.09 -16.79
CA ALA A 62 -0.15 3.93 -16.99
C ALA A 62 0.21 5.42 -16.87
N LYS A 63 0.99 5.80 -15.84
CA LYS A 63 1.48 7.17 -15.66
C LYS A 63 2.36 7.64 -16.82
N SER A 64 3.27 6.80 -17.30
CA SER A 64 4.08 7.09 -18.49
C SER A 64 3.20 7.34 -19.72
N GLN A 65 2.15 6.53 -19.92
CA GLN A 65 1.18 6.74 -20.99
C GLN A 65 0.41 8.06 -20.84
N GLY A 66 -0.01 8.41 -19.62
CA GLY A 66 -0.66 9.68 -19.31
C GLY A 66 0.23 10.88 -19.66
N ILE A 67 1.50 10.85 -19.26
CA ILE A 67 2.50 11.89 -19.58
C ILE A 67 2.74 12.00 -21.09
N TRP A 68 2.83 10.87 -21.79
CA TRP A 68 2.99 10.89 -23.24
C TRP A 68 1.77 11.51 -23.91
N LYS A 69 0.56 11.06 -23.56
CA LYS A 69 -0.70 11.60 -24.09
C LYS A 69 -0.85 13.10 -23.79
N SER A 70 -0.45 13.58 -22.61
CA SER A 70 -0.57 15.00 -22.26
C SER A 70 0.32 15.88 -23.14
N LYS A 71 1.43 15.36 -23.66
CA LYS A 71 2.34 16.09 -24.57
C LYS A 71 1.90 16.02 -26.03
N THR A 72 1.40 14.86 -26.45
CA THR A 72 1.12 14.57 -27.87
C THR A 72 -0.32 14.84 -28.30
N CYS A 73 -1.26 15.01 -27.36
CA CYS A 73 -2.68 15.18 -27.66
C CYS A 73 -2.99 16.55 -28.29
N ARG A 74 -3.79 16.57 -29.36
CA ARG A 74 -4.23 17.78 -30.08
C ARG A 74 -5.09 18.73 -29.24
N TYR A 75 -5.74 18.22 -28.21
CA TYR A 75 -6.64 18.99 -27.35
C TYR A 75 -5.89 19.75 -26.25
N VAL A 76 -4.57 19.58 -26.14
CA VAL A 76 -3.74 20.26 -25.16
C VAL A 76 -3.19 21.55 -25.74
N ASN A 77 -3.65 22.67 -25.18
CA ASN A 77 -3.25 24.02 -25.54
C ASN A 77 -2.75 24.74 -24.27
N ASN A 78 -1.58 25.36 -24.33
CA ASN A 78 -0.93 26.01 -23.17
C ASN A 78 -0.97 25.12 -21.91
N ASP A 79 -0.50 23.88 -22.06
CA ASP A 79 -0.46 22.84 -21.01
C ASP A 79 -1.81 22.42 -20.40
N SER A 80 -2.92 22.96 -20.91
CA SER A 80 -4.27 22.71 -20.42
C SER A 80 -5.08 21.88 -21.42
N CYS A 81 -5.83 20.89 -20.91
CA CYS A 81 -6.73 20.09 -21.74
C CYS A 81 -8.02 20.87 -22.01
N SER A 82 -8.29 21.12 -23.30
CA SER A 82 -9.53 21.79 -23.72
C SER A 82 -10.73 20.84 -23.83
N ALA A 83 -10.50 19.54 -24.04
CA ALA A 83 -11.56 18.54 -24.23
C ALA A 83 -12.32 18.21 -22.92
N TRP A 84 -11.61 18.19 -21.79
CA TRP A 84 -12.23 17.92 -20.50
C TRP A 84 -12.77 19.21 -19.87
N SER A 85 -13.92 19.11 -19.22
CA SER A 85 -14.48 20.14 -18.34
C SER A 85 -14.93 19.46 -17.07
N ILE A 86 -14.30 19.78 -15.95
CA ILE A 86 -14.50 19.04 -14.70
C ILE A 86 -15.21 19.92 -13.69
N SER A 87 -16.46 19.59 -13.37
CA SER A 87 -17.27 20.40 -12.44
C SER A 87 -16.70 20.39 -11.01
N GLU A 88 -16.27 19.21 -10.54
CA GLU A 88 -15.84 18.96 -9.16
C GLU A 88 -14.45 18.26 -9.12
N PRO A 89 -13.35 19.01 -9.37
CA PRO A 89 -11.99 18.45 -9.42
C PRO A 89 -11.55 17.74 -8.14
N GLU A 90 -11.96 18.26 -6.99
CA GLU A 90 -11.64 17.72 -5.66
C GLU A 90 -12.18 16.31 -5.43
N LYS A 91 -13.38 15.99 -5.95
CA LYS A 91 -13.95 14.63 -5.88
C LYS A 91 -13.16 13.62 -6.69
N LEU A 92 -12.40 14.09 -7.68
CA LEU A 92 -11.52 13.29 -8.53
C LEU A 92 -10.07 13.28 -8.02
N GLY A 93 -9.78 13.96 -6.91
CA GLY A 93 -8.44 14.07 -6.35
C GLY A 93 -7.49 14.94 -7.18
N ILE A 94 -8.03 15.80 -8.06
CA ILE A 94 -7.21 16.71 -8.87
C ILE A 94 -6.80 17.89 -7.97
N PRO A 95 -5.49 18.19 -7.87
CA PRO A 95 -5.04 19.29 -7.03
C PRO A 95 -5.50 20.63 -7.62
N GLN A 96 -5.86 21.57 -6.74
CA GLN A 96 -6.42 22.86 -7.16
C GLN A 96 -5.44 23.69 -8.02
N ASP A 97 -4.14 23.52 -7.80
CA ASP A 97 -3.12 24.20 -8.59
C ASP A 97 -2.97 23.63 -10.01
N ALA A 98 -3.60 22.50 -10.31
CA ALA A 98 -3.75 21.93 -11.65
C ALA A 98 -5.07 22.31 -12.34
N ILE A 99 -5.84 23.25 -11.78
CA ILE A 99 -7.09 23.74 -12.37
C ILE A 99 -6.95 25.18 -12.84
N VAL A 100 -7.43 25.45 -14.05
CA VAL A 100 -7.59 26.79 -14.62
C VAL A 100 -9.06 27.03 -14.87
N ILE A 101 -9.56 28.18 -14.42
CA ILE A 101 -10.92 28.61 -14.71
C ILE A 101 -10.87 29.46 -15.99
N ALA A 102 -11.49 28.97 -17.06
CA ALA A 102 -11.63 29.71 -18.30
C ALA A 102 -12.67 30.84 -18.15
N GLU A 103 -12.65 31.81 -19.06
CA GLU A 103 -13.51 33.00 -19.04
C GLU A 103 -15.02 32.68 -19.00
N ASN A 104 -15.41 31.54 -19.56
CA ASN A 104 -16.78 31.02 -19.52
C ASN A 104 -17.16 30.31 -18.22
N GLY A 105 -16.32 30.36 -17.19
CA GLY A 105 -16.49 29.67 -15.92
C GLY A 105 -16.17 28.16 -15.94
N SER A 106 -15.76 27.61 -17.10
CA SER A 106 -15.40 26.19 -17.18
C SER A 106 -14.05 25.92 -16.52
N LYS A 107 -13.98 24.85 -15.72
CA LYS A 107 -12.74 24.40 -15.07
C LYS A 107 -12.00 23.44 -15.99
N LYS A 108 -10.80 23.83 -16.41
CA LYS A 108 -9.89 23.07 -17.27
C LYS A 108 -8.73 22.53 -16.44
N VAL A 109 -8.20 21.38 -16.84
CA VAL A 109 -7.09 20.73 -16.14
C VAL A 109 -5.77 21.02 -16.84
N ILE A 110 -4.79 21.48 -16.08
CA ILE A 110 -3.39 21.61 -16.49
C ILE A 110 -2.78 20.21 -16.50
N VAL A 111 -2.74 19.59 -17.67
CA VAL A 111 -2.26 18.20 -17.83
C VAL A 111 -0.74 18.08 -17.73
N ALA A 112 0.00 19.19 -17.73
CA ALA A 112 1.41 19.20 -17.33
C ALA A 112 1.60 18.96 -15.82
N LYS A 113 0.64 19.38 -14.99
CA LYS A 113 0.66 19.19 -13.54
C LYS A 113 -0.09 17.92 -13.10
N PHE A 114 -1.14 17.56 -13.83
CA PHE A 114 -1.94 16.36 -13.56
C PHE A 114 -2.14 15.52 -14.84
N PRO A 115 -1.07 14.87 -15.35
CA PRO A 115 -1.14 14.01 -16.54
C PRO A 115 -1.97 12.75 -16.33
N GLU A 116 -2.27 12.37 -15.08
CA GLU A 116 -3.06 11.19 -14.72
C GLU A 116 -4.46 11.22 -15.36
N LEU A 117 -5.04 12.41 -15.57
CA LEU A 117 -6.29 12.56 -16.32
C LEU A 117 -6.20 11.98 -17.74
N CYS A 118 -5.03 12.06 -18.37
CA CYS A 118 -4.83 11.61 -19.74
C CYS A 118 -4.77 10.09 -19.89
N ILE A 119 -4.49 9.35 -18.80
CA ILE A 119 -4.35 7.88 -18.82
C ILE A 119 -5.59 7.26 -19.45
N THR A 120 -6.76 7.63 -18.94
CA THR A 120 -8.07 7.07 -19.30
C THR A 120 -8.83 7.91 -20.32
N CYS A 121 -8.22 8.97 -20.86
CA CYS A 121 -8.90 9.88 -21.79
C CYS A 121 -9.34 9.14 -23.08
N PRO A 122 -10.66 9.00 -23.35
CA PRO A 122 -11.16 8.35 -24.55
C PRO A 122 -11.08 9.26 -25.79
N LEU A 123 -10.92 10.57 -25.56
CA LEU A 123 -10.83 11.60 -26.60
C LEU A 123 -9.38 11.87 -27.02
N TYR A 124 -8.44 10.96 -26.77
CA TYR A 124 -7.08 11.15 -27.22
C TYR A 124 -7.01 11.16 -28.75
N GLU A 125 -6.46 12.23 -29.32
CA GLU A 125 -6.11 12.30 -30.73
C GLU A 125 -4.73 12.99 -30.85
N PRO A 126 -3.77 12.41 -31.60
CA PRO A 126 -2.44 12.98 -31.72
C PRO A 126 -2.45 14.33 -32.46
N LYS A 127 -1.54 15.24 -32.09
CA LYS A 127 -1.23 16.44 -32.87
C LYS A 127 -0.79 16.00 -34.27
N LYS A 128 -1.36 16.62 -35.30
CA LYS A 128 -0.88 16.46 -36.67
C LYS A 128 0.47 17.18 -36.75
N ILE A 129 1.51 16.44 -37.11
CA ILE A 129 2.86 16.95 -37.39
C ILE A 129 2.83 17.65 -38.74
#